data_AF-A0A7C9HPJ6-F1
#
_entry.id   AF-A0A7C9HPJ6-F1
#
_cell.length_a   1.000
_cell.length_b   1.000
_cell.length_c   1.000
_cell.angle_alpha   90.00
_cell.angle_beta   90.00
_cell.angle_gamma   90.00
#
_symmetry.space_group_name_H-M   'P 1'
#
loop_
_entity.id
_entity.type
_entity.pdbx_description
1 polymer ?
#
loop_
_entity_poly.entity_id
_entity_poly.type
_entity_poly.pdbx_seq_one_letter_code
_entity_poly.pdbx_strand_id
1 'polypeptide(L)'
;MQTHPSWREQDHYDLWVEWQQRDSGGRWHPHQPVTHRTFRTREDTLLHAERLINRGDFPMQGGSSAAPVTLLRNRRAALLTAFREAEGDGVTLIREALFPVGEYALSLRVTCDRVADPVRAAFASAANPLRSLAGQPVRLTALIEHPYDVLARAEGVLELGERTARLGTDTQTFAAGATVQGVPYRSATVTVPRGLLKKPLLYRYELAPSEER
;
A
#
# COMPACT_ATOMS: atom_id res chain seq x y z
N MET A 1 0.54 21.14 -14.66
CA MET A 1 1.73 20.85 -13.84
C MET A 1 2.63 19.93 -14.63
N GLN A 2 3.91 20.27 -14.81
CA GLN A 2 4.88 19.35 -15.41
C GLN A 2 5.41 18.43 -14.31
N THR A 3 5.30 17.11 -14.51
CA THR A 3 5.80 16.10 -13.57
C THR A 3 7.31 16.23 -13.38
N HIS A 4 7.79 16.28 -12.13
CA HIS A 4 9.22 16.34 -11.88
C HIS A 4 9.90 15.02 -12.31
N PRO A 5 11.08 15.03 -12.97
CA PRO A 5 11.73 13.82 -13.48
C PRO A 5 12.07 12.73 -12.43
N SER A 6 12.07 13.09 -11.15
CA SER A 6 12.30 12.17 -10.02
C SER A 6 11.02 11.50 -9.51
N TRP A 7 9.83 11.91 -9.96
CA TRP A 7 8.55 11.31 -9.58
C TRP A 7 8.15 10.24 -10.60
N ARG A 8 9.10 9.34 -10.90
CA ARG A 8 8.85 8.27 -11.84
C ARG A 8 7.97 7.24 -11.17
N GLU A 9 6.88 6.93 -11.83
CA GLU A 9 6.04 5.80 -11.47
C GLU A 9 6.73 4.51 -11.91
N GLN A 10 6.69 3.52 -11.04
CA GLN A 10 7.10 2.16 -11.33
C GLN A 10 5.92 1.24 -11.09
N ASP A 11 5.86 0.17 -11.89
CA ASP A 11 4.89 -0.89 -11.68
C ASP A 11 5.39 -1.79 -10.55
N HIS A 12 4.57 -1.94 -9.51
CA HIS A 12 4.79 -2.84 -8.41
C HIS A 12 3.81 -4.00 -8.53
N TYR A 13 4.33 -5.21 -8.40
CA TYR A 13 3.54 -6.42 -8.55
C TYR A 13 3.37 -7.08 -7.20
N ASP A 14 2.14 -7.19 -6.72
CA ASP A 14 1.86 -7.77 -5.40
C ASP A 14 1.29 -9.18 -5.54
N LEU A 15 1.82 -10.10 -4.75
CA LEU A 15 1.24 -11.41 -4.51
C LEU A 15 0.55 -11.41 -3.15
N TRP A 16 -0.76 -11.59 -3.18
CA TRP A 16 -1.61 -11.81 -2.02
C TRP A 16 -1.99 -13.28 -1.94
N VAL A 17 -1.83 -13.87 -0.76
CA VAL A 17 -2.32 -15.21 -0.45
C VAL A 17 -3.07 -15.15 0.87
N GLU A 18 -4.32 -15.59 0.85
CA GLU A 18 -5.21 -15.54 2.00
C GLU A 18 -6.12 -16.76 2.04
N TRP A 19 -6.51 -17.15 3.24
CA TRP A 19 -7.62 -18.04 3.46
C TRP A 19 -8.92 -17.25 3.43
N GLN A 20 -9.89 -17.79 2.71
CA GLN A 20 -11.28 -17.37 2.75
C GLN A 20 -12.12 -18.45 3.44
N GLN A 21 -13.18 -18.05 4.11
CA GLN A 21 -14.14 -18.94 4.76
C GLN A 21 -15.51 -18.78 4.12
N ARG A 22 -16.21 -19.89 3.96
CA ARG A 22 -17.57 -19.89 3.44
C ARG A 22 -18.55 -19.53 4.55
N ASP A 23 -19.41 -18.56 4.31
CA ASP A 23 -20.53 -18.26 5.21
C ASP A 23 -21.71 -19.24 5.01
N SER A 24 -22.73 -19.10 5.84
CA SER A 24 -23.98 -19.87 5.77
C SER A 24 -24.78 -19.61 4.48
N GLY A 25 -24.54 -18.50 3.80
CA GLY A 25 -25.10 -18.17 2.48
C GLY A 25 -24.28 -18.72 1.31
N GLY A 26 -23.20 -19.45 1.59
CA GLY A 26 -22.32 -20.04 0.59
C GLY A 26 -21.32 -19.06 -0.05
N ARG A 27 -21.22 -17.83 0.45
CA ARG A 27 -20.30 -16.79 -0.04
C ARG A 27 -18.95 -16.88 0.65
N TRP A 28 -17.89 -16.59 -0.09
CA TRP A 28 -16.53 -16.57 0.43
C TRP A 28 -16.18 -15.19 0.97
N HIS A 29 -15.56 -15.16 2.15
CA HIS A 29 -15.10 -13.93 2.79
C HIS A 29 -13.66 -14.07 3.28
N PRO A 30 -12.87 -12.98 3.31
CA PRO A 30 -11.54 -13.01 3.89
C PRO A 30 -11.56 -13.54 5.33
N HIS A 31 -10.77 -14.57 5.60
CA HIS A 31 -10.66 -15.20 6.91
C HIS A 31 -9.31 -14.91 7.54
N GLN A 32 -8.21 -15.17 6.82
CA GLN A 32 -6.87 -14.99 7.37
C GLN A 32 -5.80 -14.77 6.30
N PRO A 33 -4.90 -13.78 6.45
CA PRO A 33 -3.76 -13.62 5.55
C PRO A 33 -2.73 -14.74 5.74
N VAL A 34 -2.17 -15.22 4.63
CA VAL A 34 -1.05 -16.18 4.61
C VAL A 34 0.26 -15.47 4.30
N THR A 35 0.31 -14.72 3.19
CA THR A 35 1.46 -13.91 2.82
C THR A 35 1.05 -12.76 1.91
N HIS A 36 1.78 -11.65 2.04
CA HIS A 36 1.76 -10.54 1.09
C HIS A 36 3.20 -10.16 0.75
N ARG A 37 3.54 -10.12 -0.53
CA ARG A 37 4.88 -9.75 -1.01
C ARG A 37 4.80 -8.93 -2.30
N THR A 38 5.62 -7.89 -2.35
CA THR A 38 5.79 -7.01 -3.51
C THR A 38 7.04 -7.37 -4.30
N PHE A 39 6.96 -7.31 -5.62
CA PHE A 39 8.03 -7.57 -6.57
C PHE A 39 8.12 -6.45 -7.62
N ARG A 40 9.25 -6.39 -8.33
CA ARG A 40 9.50 -5.40 -9.39
C ARG A 40 8.97 -5.83 -10.75
N THR A 41 8.75 -7.13 -10.97
CA THR A 41 8.34 -7.66 -12.27
C THR A 41 7.17 -8.63 -12.12
N ARG A 42 6.35 -8.71 -13.16
CA ARG A 42 5.26 -9.67 -13.28
C ARG A 42 5.79 -11.10 -13.19
N GLU A 43 6.85 -11.38 -13.93
CA GLU A 43 7.44 -12.71 -14.08
C GLU A 43 7.96 -13.25 -12.74
N ASP A 44 8.66 -12.41 -11.96
CA ASP A 44 9.15 -12.80 -10.63
C ASP A 44 8.00 -13.10 -9.68
N THR A 45 6.92 -12.32 -9.75
CA THR A 45 5.72 -12.51 -8.92
C THR A 45 5.03 -13.83 -9.22
N LEU A 46 4.80 -14.11 -10.51
CA LEU A 46 4.19 -15.35 -10.98
C LEU A 46 5.06 -16.57 -10.62
N LEU A 47 6.38 -16.48 -10.86
CA LEU A 47 7.31 -17.54 -10.50
C LEU A 47 7.35 -17.79 -8.99
N HIS A 48 7.26 -16.73 -8.18
CA HIS A 48 7.18 -16.86 -6.73
C HIS A 48 5.89 -17.54 -6.29
N ALA A 49 4.75 -17.16 -6.87
CA ALA A 49 3.46 -17.79 -6.61
C ALA A 49 3.51 -19.29 -6.95
N GLU A 50 4.05 -19.67 -8.12
CA GLU A 50 4.20 -21.08 -8.49
C GLU A 50 5.12 -21.84 -7.54
N ARG A 51 6.24 -21.24 -7.11
CA ARG A 51 7.13 -21.85 -6.11
C ARG A 51 6.43 -22.06 -4.78
N LEU A 52 5.59 -21.11 -4.34
CA LEU A 52 4.81 -21.21 -3.11
C LEU A 52 3.79 -22.35 -3.22
N ILE A 53 3.03 -22.42 -4.32
CA ILE A 53 2.08 -23.51 -4.60
C ILE A 53 2.77 -24.87 -4.59
N ASN A 54 3.97 -24.97 -5.19
CA ASN A 54 4.72 -26.22 -5.25
C ASN A 54 5.25 -26.68 -3.90
N ARG A 55 5.62 -25.76 -2.99
CA ARG A 55 5.90 -26.11 -1.58
C ARG A 55 4.64 -26.67 -0.93
N GLY A 56 3.53 -25.95 -1.09
CA GLY A 56 2.20 -26.39 -0.66
C GLY A 56 1.91 -26.17 0.82
N ASP A 57 2.74 -25.38 1.51
CA ASP A 57 2.56 -25.05 2.93
C ASP A 57 1.85 -23.70 3.06
N PHE A 58 0.63 -23.73 3.58
CA PHE A 58 -0.21 -22.57 3.77
C PHE A 58 -0.65 -22.49 5.23
N PRO A 59 0.06 -21.74 6.10
CA PRO A 59 -0.31 -21.63 7.50
C PRO A 59 -1.70 -21.06 7.69
N MET A 60 -2.47 -21.67 8.60
CA MET A 60 -3.75 -21.17 9.11
C MET A 60 -3.65 -21.17 10.64
N GLN A 61 -4.02 -20.06 11.27
CA GLN A 61 -4.02 -19.89 12.72
C GLN A 61 -5.43 -20.17 13.23
N GLY A 62 -5.66 -21.39 13.70
CA GLY A 62 -6.82 -21.80 14.49
C GLY A 62 -6.36 -22.30 15.87
N GLY A 63 -7.20 -22.19 16.90
CA GLY A 63 -6.84 -22.42 18.30
C GLY A 63 -6.06 -23.72 18.62
N SER A 64 -5.29 -23.67 19.72
CA SER A 64 -4.41 -24.71 20.31
C SER A 64 -3.37 -25.42 19.42
N SER A 65 -3.45 -25.33 18.09
CA SER A 65 -2.43 -25.88 17.19
C SER A 65 -2.42 -25.12 15.87
N ALA A 66 -1.47 -24.19 15.72
CA ALA A 66 -1.18 -23.49 14.47
C ALA A 66 -0.43 -24.43 13.50
N ALA A 67 -1.02 -25.57 13.16
CA ALA A 67 -0.44 -26.48 12.18
C ALA A 67 -0.71 -25.95 10.76
N PRO A 68 0.32 -25.88 9.89
CA PRO A 68 0.13 -25.44 8.52
C PRO A 68 -0.81 -26.39 7.76
N VAL A 69 -1.71 -25.83 6.95
CA VAL A 69 -2.49 -26.63 6.01
C VAL A 69 -1.57 -26.95 4.83
N THR A 70 -0.95 -28.12 4.88
CA THR A 70 -0.12 -28.61 3.78
C THR A 70 -0.97 -29.34 2.76
N LEU A 71 -1.01 -28.84 1.53
CA LEU A 71 -1.75 -29.47 0.44
C LEU A 71 -1.01 -30.72 -0.06
N LEU A 72 -1.76 -31.82 -0.21
CA LEU A 72 -1.26 -33.04 -0.86
C LEU A 72 -0.87 -32.78 -2.32
N ARG A 73 0.04 -33.60 -2.86
CA ARG A 73 0.63 -33.40 -4.20
C ARG A 73 -0.39 -33.21 -5.32
N ASN A 74 -1.47 -33.99 -5.33
CA ASN A 74 -2.56 -33.88 -6.31
C ASN A 74 -3.32 -32.54 -6.19
N ARG A 75 -3.57 -32.08 -4.96
CA ARG A 75 -4.20 -30.79 -4.69
C ARG A 75 -3.29 -29.63 -5.09
N ARG A 76 -1.98 -29.72 -4.84
CA ARG A 76 -0.99 -28.72 -5.32
C ARG A 76 -1.00 -28.61 -6.84
N ALA A 77 -1.03 -29.74 -7.55
CA ALA A 77 -1.09 -29.75 -9.00
C ALA A 77 -2.38 -29.10 -9.53
N ALA A 78 -3.54 -29.43 -8.93
CA ALA A 78 -4.81 -28.82 -9.29
C ALA A 78 -4.83 -27.30 -9.03
N LEU A 79 -4.31 -26.87 -7.88
CA LEU A 79 -4.17 -25.44 -7.56
C LEU A 79 -3.24 -24.73 -8.55
N LEU A 80 -2.11 -25.35 -8.92
CA LEU A 80 -1.18 -24.78 -9.89
C LEU A 80 -1.82 -24.61 -11.27
N THR A 81 -2.58 -25.61 -11.73
CA THR A 81 -3.34 -25.53 -12.98
C THR A 81 -4.36 -24.40 -12.92
N ALA A 82 -5.20 -24.36 -11.86
CA ALA A 82 -6.19 -23.30 -11.68
C ALA A 82 -5.54 -21.91 -11.64
N PHE A 83 -4.39 -21.76 -10.97
CA PHE A 83 -3.65 -20.50 -10.94
C PHE A 83 -3.06 -20.11 -12.30
N ARG A 84 -2.67 -21.06 -13.15
CA ARG A 84 -2.15 -20.77 -14.48
C ARG A 84 -3.24 -20.39 -15.48
N GLU A 85 -4.42 -20.98 -15.32
CA GLU A 85 -5.61 -20.71 -16.13
C GLU A 85 -6.36 -19.45 -15.69
N ALA A 86 -6.17 -19.02 -14.44
CA ALA A 86 -6.71 -17.76 -13.94
C ALA A 86 -6.15 -16.56 -14.73
N GLU A 87 -7.05 -15.72 -15.22
CA GLU A 87 -6.75 -14.43 -15.82
C GLU A 87 -7.53 -13.34 -15.09
N GLY A 88 -6.87 -12.22 -14.83
CA GLY A 88 -7.53 -11.00 -14.41
C GLY A 88 -7.82 -10.06 -15.59
N ASP A 89 -8.05 -8.79 -15.28
CA ASP A 89 -8.25 -7.74 -16.28
C ASP A 89 -7.00 -7.40 -17.11
N GLY A 90 -5.83 -7.92 -16.69
CA GLY A 90 -4.54 -7.73 -17.36
C GLY A 90 -3.89 -6.36 -17.13
N VAL A 91 -4.53 -5.48 -16.36
CA VAL A 91 -4.08 -4.11 -16.08
C VAL A 91 -3.77 -3.92 -14.60
N THR A 92 -4.72 -4.20 -13.71
CA THR A 92 -4.56 -4.09 -12.26
C THR A 92 -4.61 -5.45 -11.59
N LEU A 93 -5.47 -6.34 -12.10
CA LEU A 93 -5.56 -7.72 -11.70
C LEU A 93 -4.90 -8.59 -12.78
N ILE A 94 -3.79 -9.21 -12.44
CA ILE A 94 -3.07 -10.07 -13.38
C ILE A 94 -3.65 -11.48 -13.32
N ARG A 95 -3.87 -12.00 -12.12
CA ARG A 95 -4.45 -13.32 -11.87
C ARG A 95 -5.18 -13.36 -10.54
N GLU A 96 -6.28 -14.10 -10.50
CA GLU A 96 -6.96 -14.47 -9.25
C GLU A 96 -7.45 -15.91 -9.33
N ALA A 97 -7.01 -16.74 -8.38
CA ALA A 97 -7.45 -18.12 -8.26
C ALA A 97 -7.98 -18.37 -6.85
N LEU A 98 -9.21 -18.85 -6.79
CA LEU A 98 -9.84 -19.30 -5.55
C LEU A 98 -9.92 -20.83 -5.55
N PHE A 99 -9.23 -21.47 -4.63
CA PHE A 99 -9.12 -22.94 -4.57
C PHE A 99 -9.79 -23.50 -3.31
N PRO A 100 -10.96 -24.15 -3.43
CA PRO A 100 -11.67 -24.70 -2.28
C PRO A 100 -10.94 -25.84 -1.57
N VAL A 101 -10.91 -25.78 -0.24
CA VAL A 101 -10.34 -26.75 0.70
C VAL A 101 -11.34 -26.95 1.85
N GLY A 102 -12.40 -27.73 1.61
CA GLY A 102 -13.48 -27.93 2.59
C GLY A 102 -14.31 -26.66 2.78
N GLU A 103 -14.48 -26.23 4.04
CA GLU A 103 -15.18 -24.99 4.42
C GLU A 103 -14.37 -23.72 4.19
N TYR A 104 -13.10 -23.87 3.81
CA TYR A 104 -12.19 -22.79 3.49
C TYR A 104 -11.83 -22.81 2.00
N ALA A 105 -11.26 -21.72 1.51
CA ALA A 105 -10.64 -21.65 0.19
C ALA A 105 -9.34 -20.86 0.29
N LEU A 106 -8.34 -21.27 -0.48
CA LEU A 106 -7.12 -20.50 -0.63
C LEU A 106 -7.29 -19.54 -1.81
N SER A 107 -7.25 -18.25 -1.54
CA SER A 107 -7.23 -17.21 -2.55
C SER A 107 -5.78 -16.82 -2.85
N LEU A 108 -5.42 -16.81 -4.13
CA LEU A 108 -4.15 -16.29 -4.62
C LEU A 108 -4.45 -15.19 -5.63
N ARG A 109 -3.96 -13.99 -5.36
CA ARG A 109 -4.18 -12.84 -6.20
C ARG A 109 -2.86 -12.17 -6.54
N VAL A 110 -2.65 -11.90 -7.83
CA VAL A 110 -1.52 -11.16 -8.34
C VAL A 110 -2.03 -9.85 -8.94
N THR A 111 -1.60 -8.73 -8.40
CA THR A 111 -2.00 -7.38 -8.84
C THR A 111 -0.81 -6.58 -9.35
N CYS A 112 -1.08 -5.54 -10.14
CA CYS A 112 -0.14 -4.54 -10.57
C CYS A 112 -0.62 -3.17 -10.10
N ASP A 113 0.17 -2.55 -9.24
CA ASP A 113 -0.06 -1.19 -8.74
C ASP A 113 1.03 -0.28 -9.29
N ARG A 114 0.62 0.77 -10.01
CA ARG A 114 1.54 1.79 -10.49
C ARG A 114 1.73 2.85 -9.41
N VAL A 115 2.93 2.92 -8.85
CA VAL A 115 3.25 3.78 -7.70
C VAL A 115 4.56 4.53 -7.94
N ALA A 116 4.62 5.80 -7.56
CA ALA A 116 5.87 6.54 -7.58
C ALA A 116 6.83 6.05 -6.47
N ASP A 117 8.12 6.08 -6.74
CA ASP A 117 9.11 5.79 -5.70
C ASP A 117 9.05 6.83 -4.55
N PRO A 118 9.38 6.44 -3.32
CA PRO A 118 9.56 7.39 -2.23
C PRO A 118 10.66 8.41 -2.54
N VAL A 119 10.33 9.69 -2.46
CA VAL A 119 11.26 10.80 -2.67
C VAL A 119 11.50 11.52 -1.35
N ARG A 120 12.77 11.87 -1.08
CA ARG A 120 13.17 12.79 -0.01
C ARG A 120 13.80 14.04 -0.64
N ALA A 121 13.30 15.21 -0.27
CA ALA A 121 13.82 16.50 -0.75
C ALA A 121 13.62 17.61 0.29
N ALA A 122 14.31 18.73 0.15
CA ALA A 122 14.02 19.93 0.93
C ALA A 122 12.69 20.56 0.48
N PHE A 123 11.95 21.23 1.39
CA PHE A 123 10.64 21.81 1.10
C PHE A 123 10.66 22.77 -0.11
N ALA A 124 11.68 23.62 -0.19
CA ALA A 124 11.83 24.59 -1.27
C ALA A 124 12.09 23.91 -2.64
N SER A 125 12.62 22.69 -2.67
CA SER A 125 12.98 21.99 -3.90
C SER A 125 11.78 21.74 -4.82
N ALA A 126 11.99 21.80 -6.13
CA ALA A 126 11.00 21.38 -7.12
C ALA A 126 10.69 19.87 -7.03
N ALA A 127 11.62 19.06 -6.52
CA ALA A 127 11.44 17.62 -6.32
C ALA A 127 10.60 17.26 -5.09
N ASN A 128 10.22 18.25 -4.26
CA ASN A 128 9.43 18.05 -3.05
C ASN A 128 8.13 17.28 -3.37
N PRO A 129 7.93 16.06 -2.84
CA PRO A 129 6.76 15.24 -3.16
C PRO A 129 5.44 15.90 -2.77
N LEU A 130 5.42 16.83 -1.79
CA LEU A 130 4.22 17.58 -1.44
C LEU A 130 3.69 18.42 -2.61
N ARG A 131 4.58 18.85 -3.53
CA ARG A 131 4.19 19.59 -4.75
C ARG A 131 3.33 18.76 -5.69
N SER A 132 3.44 17.43 -5.65
CA SER A 132 2.57 16.54 -6.45
C SER A 132 1.12 16.54 -5.96
N LEU A 133 0.87 16.98 -4.72
CA LEU A 133 -0.45 17.04 -4.10
C LEU A 133 -1.08 18.44 -4.19
N ALA A 134 -0.37 19.42 -4.74
CA ALA A 134 -0.85 20.80 -4.82
C ALA A 134 -2.11 20.88 -5.70
N GLY A 135 -3.13 21.59 -5.21
CA GLY A 135 -4.44 21.71 -5.84
C GLY A 135 -5.36 20.51 -5.63
N GLN A 136 -4.95 19.49 -4.88
CA GLN A 136 -5.74 18.30 -4.61
C GLN A 136 -6.37 18.35 -3.21
N PRO A 137 -7.53 17.69 -2.99
CA PRO A 137 -8.06 17.47 -1.66
C PRO A 137 -7.12 16.53 -0.89
N VAL A 138 -6.64 16.98 0.26
CA VAL A 138 -5.75 16.21 1.13
C VAL A 138 -6.22 16.26 2.58
N ARG A 139 -5.91 15.21 3.31
CA ARG A 139 -5.96 15.17 4.77
C ARG A 139 -4.58 15.49 5.34
N LEU A 140 -4.54 16.44 6.26
CA LEU A 140 -3.38 16.73 7.10
C LEU A 140 -3.53 16.05 8.45
N THR A 141 -2.47 15.38 8.90
CA THR A 141 -2.33 14.89 10.28
C THR A 141 -1.02 15.41 10.87
N ALA A 142 -1.10 16.17 11.96
CA ALA A 142 0.06 16.63 12.71
C ALA A 142 0.38 15.64 13.84
N LEU A 143 1.64 15.19 13.93
CA LEU A 143 2.08 14.09 14.78
C LEU A 143 3.37 14.43 15.55
N ILE A 144 3.56 13.83 16.74
CA ILE A 144 4.87 13.73 17.40
C ILE A 144 5.23 12.24 17.48
N GLU A 145 6.32 11.82 16.82
CA GLU A 145 6.95 10.49 16.97
C GLU A 145 6.17 9.26 16.45
N HIS A 146 4.95 8.97 16.92
CA HIS A 146 4.18 7.78 16.49
C HIS A 146 2.99 8.17 15.60
N PRO A 147 2.60 7.38 14.58
CA PRO A 147 1.40 7.65 13.77
C PRO A 147 0.08 7.77 14.55
N TYR A 148 0.07 7.43 15.84
CA TYR A 148 -1.11 7.54 16.72
C TYR A 148 -1.06 8.74 17.67
N ASP A 149 0.07 9.44 17.78
CA ASP A 149 0.23 10.65 18.60
C ASP A 149 -0.25 11.88 17.83
N VAL A 150 -1.54 11.88 17.51
CA VAL A 150 -2.20 12.89 16.67
C VAL A 150 -2.50 14.14 17.50
N LEU A 151 -1.88 15.25 17.09
CA LEU A 151 -2.13 16.56 17.69
C LEU A 151 -3.29 17.30 17.04
N ALA A 152 -3.40 17.18 15.71
CA ALA A 152 -4.42 17.87 14.93
C ALA A 152 -4.68 17.13 13.62
N ARG A 153 -5.90 17.30 13.10
CA ARG A 153 -6.31 16.88 11.77
C ARG A 153 -7.01 18.02 11.06
N ALA A 154 -6.77 18.12 9.76
CA ALA A 154 -7.46 19.05 8.87
C ALA A 154 -7.66 18.39 7.52
N GLU A 155 -8.62 18.87 6.74
CA GLU A 155 -8.89 18.40 5.39
C GLU A 155 -9.25 19.59 4.51
N GLY A 156 -8.81 19.57 3.26
CA GLY A 156 -9.11 20.63 2.31
C GLY A 156 -8.24 20.55 1.06
N VAL A 157 -8.34 21.56 0.20
CA VAL A 157 -7.48 21.66 -0.99
C VAL A 157 -6.12 22.21 -0.58
N LEU A 158 -5.05 21.50 -0.93
CA LEU A 158 -3.69 21.90 -0.62
C LEU A 158 -3.22 23.02 -1.53
N GLU A 159 -2.79 24.13 -0.94
CA GLU A 159 -2.07 25.18 -1.64
C GLU A 159 -0.65 25.31 -1.11
N LEU A 160 0.31 25.50 -2.02
CA LEU A 160 1.72 25.63 -1.67
C LEU A 160 2.26 26.99 -2.06
N GLY A 161 2.87 27.67 -1.08
CA GLY A 161 3.77 28.79 -1.31
C GLY A 161 5.23 28.34 -1.36
N GLU A 162 6.15 29.31 -1.38
CA GLU A 162 7.59 29.03 -1.38
C GLU A 162 8.04 28.30 -0.10
N ARG A 163 7.43 28.65 1.04
CA ARG A 163 7.76 28.13 2.38
C ARG A 163 6.53 27.79 3.20
N THR A 164 5.35 27.78 2.59
CA THR A 164 4.08 27.58 3.28
C THR A 164 3.30 26.46 2.62
N ALA A 165 2.56 25.72 3.43
CA ALA A 165 1.47 24.86 2.98
C ALA A 165 0.19 25.37 3.64
N ARG A 166 -0.86 25.54 2.84
CA ARG A 166 -2.17 26.02 3.31
C ARG A 166 -3.23 24.97 2.99
N LEU A 167 -4.09 24.70 3.97
CA LEU A 167 -5.21 23.79 3.87
C LEU A 167 -6.45 24.48 4.46
N GLY A 168 -7.30 25.03 3.59
CA GLY A 168 -8.41 25.90 4.02
C GLY A 168 -7.89 27.13 4.78
N THR A 169 -8.24 27.25 6.06
CA THR A 169 -7.76 28.31 6.95
C THR A 169 -6.43 27.99 7.63
N ASP A 170 -6.01 26.73 7.63
CA ASP A 170 -4.81 26.29 8.35
C ASP A 170 -3.57 26.52 7.48
N THR A 171 -2.68 27.39 7.95
CA THR A 171 -1.41 27.66 7.26
C THR A 171 -0.24 27.18 8.10
N GLN A 172 0.60 26.32 7.53
CA GLN A 172 1.85 25.86 8.11
C GLN A 172 3.02 26.54 7.40
N THR A 173 3.92 27.13 8.19
CA THR A 173 5.15 27.77 7.68
C THR A 173 6.37 26.92 8.01
N PHE A 174 7.19 26.64 7.01
CA PHE A 174 8.34 25.75 7.11
C PHE A 174 9.67 26.48 6.89
N ALA A 175 10.71 25.94 7.52
CA ALA A 175 12.08 26.33 7.20
C ALA A 175 12.43 25.90 5.77
N ALA A 176 13.27 26.67 5.05
CA ALA A 176 13.68 26.29 3.69
C ALA A 176 14.36 24.91 3.63
N GLY A 177 15.13 24.57 4.68
CA GLY A 177 15.76 23.26 4.87
C GLY A 177 14.88 22.20 5.51
N ALA A 178 13.58 22.45 5.73
CA ALA A 178 12.67 21.43 6.23
C ALA A 178 12.66 20.24 5.26
N THR A 179 12.86 19.04 5.79
CA THR A 179 12.91 17.82 4.98
C THR A 179 11.50 17.34 4.71
N VAL A 180 11.21 17.02 3.46
CA VAL A 180 9.98 16.39 3.03
C VAL A 180 10.29 15.01 2.49
N GLN A 181 9.55 14.01 2.95
CA GLN A 181 9.64 12.64 2.47
C GLN A 181 8.24 12.12 2.15
N GLY A 182 8.07 11.46 1.01
CA GLY A 182 6.75 11.01 0.58
C GLY A 182 6.76 10.19 -0.67
N VAL A 183 5.59 9.69 -1.04
CA VAL A 183 5.32 9.04 -2.32
C VAL A 183 4.52 10.03 -3.16
N PRO A 184 5.10 10.56 -4.26
CA PRO A 184 4.40 11.47 -5.16
C PRO A 184 3.01 10.94 -5.55
N TYR A 185 2.03 11.84 -5.66
CA TYR A 185 0.64 11.54 -5.98
C TYR A 185 -0.10 10.66 -4.95
N ARG A 186 0.48 10.43 -3.76
CA ARG A 186 -0.20 9.71 -2.67
C ARG A 186 -0.07 10.42 -1.33
N SER A 187 1.15 10.69 -0.90
CA SER A 187 1.40 11.27 0.43
C SER A 187 2.75 11.97 0.54
N ALA A 188 2.86 12.92 1.46
CA ALA A 188 4.12 13.56 1.83
C ALA A 188 4.12 13.94 3.31
N THR A 189 5.27 13.82 3.96
CA THR A 189 5.48 14.19 5.37
C THR A 189 6.57 15.22 5.46
N VAL A 190 6.27 16.36 6.08
CA VAL A 190 7.24 17.42 6.40
C VAL A 190 7.72 17.24 7.84
N THR A 191 9.03 17.15 8.02
CA THR A 191 9.66 17.04 9.34
C THR A 191 10.16 18.40 9.81
N VAL A 192 9.66 18.84 10.97
CA VAL A 192 10.01 20.13 11.58
C VAL A 192 10.74 19.90 12.90
N PRO A 193 12.04 20.26 13.00
CA PRO A 193 12.79 20.13 14.24
C PRO A 193 12.27 21.11 15.30
N ARG A 194 12.20 20.68 16.56
CA ARG A 194 11.72 21.49 17.69
C ARG A 194 12.83 21.95 18.65
N GLY A 195 14.09 21.65 18.36
CA GLY A 195 15.26 21.95 19.20
C GLY A 195 16.06 20.69 19.56
N LEU A 196 17.24 20.88 20.16
CA LEU A 196 18.31 19.87 20.26
C LEU A 196 17.97 18.59 21.06
N LEU A 197 16.86 18.56 21.78
CA LEU A 197 16.38 17.42 22.57
C LEU A 197 14.87 17.22 22.45
N LYS A 198 14.20 17.99 21.58
CA LYS A 198 12.76 17.89 21.37
C LYS A 198 12.48 17.09 20.12
N LYS A 199 11.58 16.12 20.25
CA LYS A 199 11.15 15.28 19.13
C LYS A 199 10.58 16.16 18.01
N PRO A 200 10.87 15.83 16.74
CA PRO A 200 10.39 16.62 15.62
C PRO A 200 8.86 16.54 15.51
N LEU A 201 8.25 17.62 15.05
CA LEU A 201 6.85 17.66 14.66
C LEU A 201 6.75 17.18 13.20
N LEU A 202 5.83 16.26 12.93
CA LEU A 202 5.60 15.72 11.60
C LEU A 202 4.25 16.21 11.08
N TYR A 203 4.23 16.75 9.87
CA TYR A 203 3.01 17.12 9.17
C TYR A 203 2.83 16.18 7.99
N ARG A 204 1.94 15.20 8.14
CA ARG A 204 1.64 14.20 7.11
C ARG A 204 0.43 14.64 6.30
N TYR A 205 0.64 14.80 5.00
CA TYR A 205 -0.38 15.10 3.99
C TYR A 205 -0.62 13.83 3.20
N GLU A 206 -1.89 13.47 3.03
CA GLU A 206 -2.32 12.31 2.26
C GLU A 206 -3.46 12.74 1.36
N LEU A 207 -3.52 12.21 0.13
CA LEU A 207 -4.72 12.38 -0.68
C LEU A 207 -5.95 11.97 0.13
N ALA A 208 -6.97 12.83 0.13
CA ALA A 208 -8.27 12.44 0.65
C ALA A 208 -8.77 11.27 -0.21
N PRO A 209 -9.35 10.22 0.37
CA PRO A 209 -9.96 9.15 -0.42
C PRO A 209 -10.97 9.80 -1.36
N SER A 210 -10.82 9.55 -2.66
CA SER A 210 -11.90 9.84 -3.60
C SER A 210 -13.13 9.10 -3.11
N GLU A 211 -14.26 9.81 -2.93
CA GLU A 211 -15.56 9.14 -2.86
C GLU A 211 -15.79 8.47 -4.23
N GLU A 212 -15.15 7.34 -4.48
CA GLU A 212 -15.62 6.38 -5.46
C GLU A 212 -16.91 5.79 -4.89
N ARG A 213 -18.02 6.42 -5.26
CA ARG A 213 -19.37 5.89 -5.13
C ARG A 213 -19.67 4.92 -6.26
#